data_AF-E9EIU3-F1
#
_entry.id   AF-E9EIU3-F1
#
_cell.length_a   1.000
_cell.length_b   1.000
_cell.length_c   1.000
_cell.angle_alpha   90.00
_cell.angle_beta   90.00
_cell.angle_gamma   90.00
#
_symmetry.space_group_name_H-M   'P 1'
#
loop_
_entity.id
_entity.type
_entity.pdbx_description
1 polymer ?
#
loop_
_entity_poly.entity_id
_entity_poly.type
_entity_poly.pdbx_seq_one_letter_code
_entity_poly.pdbx_strand_id
1 'polypeptide(L)'
;MASSPAWKLRVLNLAADYKTALQEGNFSKFAEKRGHANYTEDEIKRMANEFPGIETVMEDQTRSHQGLTDDYNKVTDDLESGGADKPTAIERVKAQAEKMKAESIANIDANTKRVLALIESLPEDQQDLAADFWESLSDGFMKFWKEVLNAIERIFEAVVNWLKKVWEQVKACWETVKGIWDEIWKWLEGLKA
;
A
#
# COMPACT_ATOMS: atom_id res chain seq x y z
N MET A 1 32.42 -10.85 11.05
CA MET A 1 30.98 -10.59 10.88
C MET A 1 30.63 -10.99 9.46
N ALA A 2 29.80 -12.02 9.25
CA ALA A 2 29.34 -12.36 7.91
C ALA A 2 28.48 -11.20 7.39
N SER A 3 28.69 -10.78 6.13
CA SER A 3 27.81 -9.82 5.47
C SER A 3 26.39 -10.37 5.44
N SER A 4 25.37 -9.51 5.62
CA SER A 4 23.98 -9.91 5.38
C SER A 4 23.82 -10.48 3.96
N PRO A 5 23.03 -11.55 3.77
CA PRO A 5 22.73 -12.07 2.43
C PRO A 5 22.13 -10.98 1.53
N ALA A 6 22.39 -11.07 0.22
CA ALA A 6 21.93 -10.07 -0.75
C ALA A 6 20.40 -9.92 -0.75
N TRP A 7 19.66 -11.03 -0.69
CA TRP A 7 18.19 -11.03 -0.65
C TRP A 7 17.65 -10.23 0.55
N LYS A 8 18.30 -10.31 1.71
CA LYS A 8 17.88 -9.61 2.92
C LYS A 8 18.01 -8.10 2.77
N LEU A 9 19.09 -7.66 2.11
CA LEU A 9 19.27 -6.25 1.78
C LEU A 9 18.21 -5.77 0.78
N ARG A 10 17.82 -6.59 -0.21
CA ARG A 10 16.72 -6.25 -1.14
C ARG A 10 15.42 -5.97 -0.40
N VAL A 11 14.98 -6.89 0.48
CA VAL A 11 13.74 -6.74 1.27
C VAL A 11 13.78 -5.50 2.18
N LEU A 12 14.93 -5.22 2.81
CA LEU A 12 15.08 -4.04 3.68
C LEU A 12 15.08 -2.73 2.90
N ASN A 13 15.78 -2.69 1.76
CA ASN A 13 15.83 -1.51 0.90
C ASN A 13 14.46 -1.21 0.28
N LEU A 14 13.72 -2.25 -0.12
CA LEU A 14 12.35 -2.17 -0.57
C LEU A 14 11.47 -1.42 0.45
N ALA A 15 11.45 -1.90 1.69
CA ALA A 15 10.68 -1.28 2.75
C ALA A 15 11.12 0.18 3.03
N ALA A 16 12.42 0.46 2.97
CA ALA A 16 12.96 1.81 3.15
C ALA A 16 12.51 2.77 2.03
N ASP A 17 12.54 2.32 0.77
CA ASP A 17 12.07 3.10 -0.37
C ASP A 17 10.56 3.39 -0.26
N TYR A 18 9.75 2.42 0.19
CA TYR A 18 8.29 2.60 0.34
C TYR A 18 7.98 3.65 1.39
N LYS A 19 8.63 3.52 2.55
CA LYS A 19 8.47 4.48 3.64
C LYS A 19 8.92 5.87 3.23
N THR A 20 10.02 5.99 2.49
CA THR A 20 10.50 7.26 1.95
C THR A 20 9.47 7.87 1.00
N ALA A 21 8.90 7.08 0.08
CA ALA A 21 7.88 7.55 -0.84
C ALA A 21 6.62 8.04 -0.11
N LEU A 22 6.17 7.33 0.92
CA LEU A 22 5.05 7.76 1.78
C LEU A 22 5.35 9.03 2.57
N GLN A 23 6.58 9.18 3.08
CA GLN A 23 7.00 10.37 3.83
C GLN A 23 7.11 11.61 2.93
N GLU A 24 7.65 11.44 1.73
CA GLU A 24 7.85 12.53 0.76
C GLU A 24 6.57 12.84 -0.05
N GLY A 25 5.57 11.94 -0.03
CA GLY A 25 4.45 11.99 -0.97
C GLY A 25 4.88 11.81 -2.43
N ASN A 26 6.08 11.23 -2.66
CA ASN A 26 6.69 11.15 -3.97
C ASN A 26 6.93 9.68 -4.38
N PHE A 27 6.03 9.16 -5.20
CA PHE A 27 6.11 7.81 -5.77
C PHE A 27 6.77 7.76 -7.17
N SER A 28 7.29 8.87 -7.71
CA SER A 28 7.95 8.85 -9.04
C SER A 28 9.27 8.10 -8.99
N LYS A 29 10.05 8.32 -7.92
CA LYS A 29 11.35 7.66 -7.67
C LYS A 29 11.23 6.14 -7.49
N PHE A 30 10.01 5.67 -7.25
CA PHE A 30 9.72 4.28 -6.99
C PHE A 30 9.86 3.39 -8.24
N ALA A 31 9.34 3.87 -9.38
CA ALA A 31 9.36 3.15 -10.64
C ALA A 31 10.73 3.20 -11.34
N GLU A 32 11.56 4.19 -11.02
CA GLU A 32 12.83 4.47 -11.71
C GLU A 32 14.01 3.66 -11.16
N LYS A 33 13.95 3.22 -9.90
CA LYS A 33 15.13 2.69 -9.19
C LYS A 33 15.38 1.20 -9.35
N ARG A 34 14.40 0.40 -9.79
CA ARG A 34 14.51 -1.05 -9.66
C ARG A 34 14.50 -1.75 -11.02
N GLY A 35 15.67 -2.28 -11.37
CA GLY A 35 15.84 -3.25 -12.45
C GLY A 35 15.34 -4.61 -11.95
N HIS A 36 14.02 -4.79 -11.95
CA HIS A 36 13.40 -6.00 -11.45
C HIS A 36 13.69 -7.21 -12.34
N ALA A 37 13.72 -8.39 -11.75
CA ALA A 37 13.50 -9.61 -12.49
C ALA A 37 12.09 -9.56 -13.11
N ASN A 38 12.00 -9.66 -14.43
CA ASN A 38 10.72 -9.67 -15.14
C ASN A 38 10.12 -11.06 -15.06
N TYR A 39 9.39 -11.34 -13.98
CA TYR A 39 8.59 -12.56 -13.89
C TYR A 39 7.30 -12.41 -14.68
N THR A 40 6.95 -13.48 -15.38
CA THR A 40 5.64 -13.66 -16.02
C THR A 40 4.56 -13.88 -14.96
N GLU A 41 3.30 -13.69 -15.34
CA GLU A 41 2.15 -13.96 -14.47
C GLU A 41 2.16 -15.42 -13.96
N ASP A 42 2.49 -16.38 -14.84
CA ASP A 42 2.56 -17.80 -14.49
C ASP A 42 3.68 -18.08 -13.47
N GLU A 43 4.81 -17.36 -13.55
CA GLU A 43 5.89 -17.49 -12.57
C GLU A 43 5.49 -16.92 -11.21
N ILE A 44 4.76 -15.80 -11.17
CA ILE A 44 4.24 -15.22 -9.92
C ILE A 44 3.21 -16.16 -9.29
N LYS A 45 2.30 -16.76 -10.08
CA LYS A 45 1.35 -17.78 -9.60
C LYS A 45 2.06 -19.02 -9.06
N ARG A 46 3.12 -19.47 -9.74
CA ARG A 46 3.95 -20.58 -9.23
C ARG A 46 4.57 -20.22 -7.88
N MET A 47 5.15 -19.02 -7.76
CA MET A 47 5.72 -18.53 -6.51
C MET A 47 4.68 -18.37 -5.39
N ALA A 48 3.44 -17.99 -5.71
CA ALA A 48 2.35 -17.96 -4.72
C ALA A 48 2.06 -19.35 -4.13
N ASN A 49 2.06 -20.38 -4.97
CA ASN A 49 1.92 -21.77 -4.53
C ASN A 49 3.14 -22.28 -3.73
N GLU A 50 4.35 -21.85 -4.10
CA GLU A 50 5.59 -22.22 -3.39
C GLU A 50 5.75 -21.49 -2.04
N PHE A 51 5.28 -20.24 -1.94
CA PHE A 51 5.46 -19.36 -0.79
C PHE A 51 4.13 -18.78 -0.26
N PRO A 52 3.15 -19.60 0.13
CA PRO A 52 1.82 -19.13 0.55
C PRO A 52 1.86 -18.24 1.81
N GLY A 53 2.90 -18.39 2.64
CA GLY A 53 3.12 -17.51 3.79
C GLY A 53 3.42 -16.07 3.39
N ILE A 54 4.14 -15.85 2.28
CA ILE A 54 4.46 -14.50 1.77
C ILE A 54 3.22 -13.87 1.16
N GLU A 55 2.43 -14.63 0.40
CA GLU A 55 1.14 -14.20 -0.11
C GLU A 55 0.20 -13.75 1.03
N THR A 56 0.10 -14.55 2.09
CA THR A 56 -0.71 -14.21 3.29
C THR A 56 -0.29 -12.87 3.89
N VAL A 57 1.01 -12.57 3.94
CA VAL A 57 1.47 -11.25 4.44
C VAL A 57 1.01 -10.12 3.52
N MET A 58 0.99 -10.32 2.20
CA MET A 58 0.48 -9.32 1.25
C MET A 58 -1.04 -9.12 1.38
N GLU A 59 -1.80 -10.18 1.62
CA GLU A 59 -3.24 -10.06 1.88
C GLU A 59 -3.53 -9.27 3.17
N ASP A 60 -2.78 -9.54 4.23
CA ASP A 60 -2.88 -8.81 5.49
C ASP A 60 -2.48 -7.33 5.32
N GLN A 61 -1.43 -7.06 4.54
CA GLN A 61 -1.03 -5.70 4.15
C GLN A 61 -2.18 -4.98 3.46
N THR A 62 -2.77 -5.64 2.46
CA THR A 62 -3.87 -5.11 1.65
C THR A 62 -5.08 -4.80 2.53
N ARG A 63 -5.48 -5.74 3.38
CA ARG A 63 -6.60 -5.57 4.32
C ARG A 63 -6.36 -4.43 5.30
N SER A 64 -5.13 -4.31 5.81
CA SER A 64 -4.76 -3.19 6.70
C SER A 64 -4.96 -1.86 5.99
N HIS A 65 -4.44 -1.70 4.77
CA HIS A 65 -4.52 -0.44 4.04
C HIS A 65 -5.95 -0.10 3.61
N GLN A 66 -6.77 -1.10 3.27
CA GLN A 66 -8.20 -0.90 3.05
C GLN A 66 -8.89 -0.38 4.31
N GLY A 67 -8.58 -0.94 5.48
CA GLY A 67 -9.08 -0.44 6.76
C GLY A 67 -8.70 1.02 7.02
N LEU A 68 -7.49 1.45 6.64
CA LEU A 68 -7.07 2.85 6.74
C LEU A 68 -7.92 3.78 5.86
N THR A 69 -8.23 3.35 4.63
CA THR A 69 -9.10 4.12 3.75
C THR A 69 -10.55 4.15 4.23
N ASP A 70 -11.05 3.05 4.80
CA ASP A 70 -12.40 3.00 5.36
C ASP A 70 -12.54 3.96 6.55
N ASP A 71 -11.52 4.01 7.41
CA ASP A 71 -11.48 4.96 8.52
C ASP A 71 -11.40 6.41 8.04
N TYR A 72 -10.69 6.68 6.95
CA TYR A 72 -10.68 8.01 6.34
C TYR A 72 -12.06 8.36 5.78
N ASN A 73 -12.70 7.44 5.05
CA ASN A 73 -14.05 7.66 4.52
C ASN A 73 -15.05 8.01 5.63
N LYS A 74 -15.01 7.31 6.77
CA LYS A 74 -15.85 7.64 7.94
C LYS A 74 -15.64 9.07 8.44
N VAL A 75 -14.39 9.58 8.44
CA VAL A 75 -14.11 10.97 8.83
C VAL A 75 -14.78 11.94 7.87
N THR A 76 -14.73 11.69 6.56
CA THR A 76 -15.38 12.57 5.58
C THR A 76 -16.91 12.49 5.61
N ASP A 77 -17.48 11.31 5.88
CA ASP A 77 -18.93 11.14 6.04
C ASP A 77 -19.46 11.87 7.29
N ASP A 78 -18.71 11.81 8.39
CA ASP A 78 -19.04 12.54 9.63
C ASP A 78 -18.95 14.06 9.43
N LEU A 79 -17.96 14.54 8.67
CA LEU A 79 -17.84 15.97 8.35
C LEU A 79 -19.01 16.48 7.48
N GLU A 80 -19.46 15.70 6.50
CA GLU A 80 -20.63 16.05 5.67
C GLU A 80 -21.90 16.09 6.54
N SER A 81 -22.17 15.01 7.27
CA SER A 81 -23.41 14.86 8.04
C SER A 81 -23.48 15.78 9.26
N GLY A 82 -22.34 16.08 9.89
CA GLY A 82 -22.23 16.99 11.02
C GLY A 82 -22.29 18.48 10.67
N GLY A 83 -22.29 18.84 9.37
CA GLY A 83 -22.32 20.23 8.94
C GLY A 83 -21.08 21.03 9.35
N ALA A 84 -19.92 20.38 9.37
CA ALA A 84 -18.67 20.99 9.80
C ALA A 84 -18.31 22.22 8.93
N ASP A 85 -17.71 23.23 9.57
CA ASP A 85 -17.17 24.38 8.85
C ASP A 85 -15.84 24.03 8.15
N LYS A 86 -15.40 24.93 7.26
CA LYS A 86 -14.17 24.74 6.47
C LYS A 86 -12.93 24.51 7.34
N PRO A 87 -12.63 25.32 8.38
CA PRO A 87 -11.48 25.08 9.24
C PRO A 87 -11.50 23.69 9.90
N THR A 88 -12.64 23.29 10.47
CA THR A 88 -12.80 21.99 11.13
C THR A 88 -12.61 20.84 10.14
N ALA A 89 -13.19 20.94 8.95
CA ALA A 89 -13.03 19.93 7.92
C ALA A 89 -11.57 19.77 7.50
N ILE A 90 -10.86 20.88 7.23
CA ILE A 90 -9.43 20.88 6.87
C ILE A 90 -8.58 20.22 7.96
N GLU A 91 -8.81 20.59 9.22
CA GLU A 91 -8.06 20.03 10.35
C GLU A 91 -8.24 18.51 10.42
N ARG A 92 -9.49 18.03 10.33
CA ARG A 92 -9.82 16.62 10.50
C ARG A 92 -9.32 15.76 9.33
N VAL A 93 -9.46 16.20 8.09
CA VAL A 93 -8.92 15.46 6.93
C VAL A 93 -7.39 15.43 6.96
N LYS A 94 -6.74 16.52 7.38
CA LYS A 94 -5.28 16.56 7.55
C LYS A 94 -4.82 15.60 8.64
N ALA A 95 -5.47 15.62 9.81
CA ALA A 95 -5.15 14.72 10.91
C ALA A 95 -5.32 13.25 10.50
N GLN A 96 -6.38 12.93 9.76
CA GLN A 96 -6.63 11.59 9.29
C GLN A 96 -5.62 11.14 8.21
N ALA A 97 -5.20 12.03 7.31
CA ALA A 97 -4.14 11.74 6.35
C ALA A 97 -2.79 11.44 7.04
N GLU A 98 -2.44 12.22 8.07
CA GLU A 98 -1.24 11.98 8.87
C GLU A 98 -1.30 10.65 9.64
N LYS A 99 -2.47 10.32 10.20
CA LYS A 99 -2.73 9.01 10.83
C LYS A 99 -2.54 7.86 9.82
N MET A 100 -3.19 7.94 8.67
CA MET A 100 -3.09 6.95 7.59
C MET A 100 -1.64 6.73 7.15
N LYS A 101 -0.85 7.80 7.00
CA LYS A 101 0.57 7.72 6.68
C LYS A 101 1.37 6.99 7.77
N ALA A 102 1.19 7.36 9.03
CA ALA A 102 1.89 6.75 10.16
C ALA A 102 1.56 5.25 10.30
N GLU A 103 0.28 4.89 10.16
CA GLU A 103 -0.18 3.51 10.27
C GLU A 103 0.26 2.66 9.05
N SER A 104 0.30 3.24 7.85
CA SER A 104 0.88 2.57 6.67
C SER A 104 2.36 2.24 6.89
N ILE A 105 3.14 3.19 7.43
CA ILE A 105 4.57 2.99 7.75
C ILE A 105 4.75 1.89 8.81
N ALA A 106 3.94 1.91 9.87
CA ALA A 106 3.99 0.89 10.91
C ALA A 106 3.61 -0.50 10.36
N ASN A 107 2.64 -0.57 9.46
CA ASN A 107 2.25 -1.80 8.78
C ASN A 107 3.40 -2.35 7.90
N ILE A 108 4.07 -1.49 7.12
CA ILE A 108 5.25 -1.85 6.32
C ILE A 108 6.36 -2.41 7.22
N ASP A 109 6.65 -1.78 8.36
CA ASP A 109 7.66 -2.27 9.30
C ASP A 109 7.28 -3.63 9.90
N ALA A 110 6.00 -3.84 10.23
CA ALA A 110 5.51 -5.12 10.75
C ALA A 110 5.60 -6.23 9.71
N ASN A 111 5.16 -5.97 8.47
CA ASN A 111 5.16 -6.96 7.40
C ASN A 111 6.58 -7.27 6.91
N THR A 112 7.48 -6.29 6.89
CA THR A 112 8.90 -6.52 6.59
C THR A 112 9.51 -7.52 7.58
N LYS A 113 9.23 -7.39 8.88
CA LYS A 113 9.70 -8.35 9.89
C LYS A 113 9.14 -9.75 9.67
N ARG A 114 7.84 -9.85 9.33
CA ARG A 114 7.18 -11.12 9.04
C ARG A 114 7.80 -11.81 7.83
N VAL A 115 7.99 -11.08 6.73
CA VAL A 115 8.57 -11.62 5.49
C VAL A 115 10.03 -12.02 5.68
N LEU A 116 10.83 -11.21 6.39
CA LEU A 116 12.20 -11.59 6.73
C LEU A 116 12.21 -12.92 7.49
N ALA A 117 11.38 -13.07 8.52
CA ALA A 117 11.32 -14.31 9.28
C ALA A 117 10.89 -15.52 8.43
N LEU A 118 9.94 -15.33 7.51
CA LEU A 118 9.52 -16.37 6.57
C LEU A 118 10.68 -16.78 5.65
N ILE A 119 11.36 -15.84 5.02
CA ILE A 119 12.46 -16.13 4.09
C ILE A 119 13.65 -16.74 4.83
N GLU A 120 14.02 -16.25 6.02
CA GLU A 120 15.12 -16.84 6.83
C GLU A 120 14.87 -18.31 7.20
N SER A 121 13.61 -18.74 7.27
CA SER A 121 13.25 -20.11 7.61
C SER A 121 13.33 -21.08 6.42
N LEU A 122 13.47 -20.57 5.20
CA LEU A 122 13.56 -21.37 3.97
C LEU A 122 14.97 -21.94 3.76
N PRO A 123 15.10 -23.06 3.02
CA PRO A 123 16.37 -23.53 2.47
C PRO A 123 17.13 -22.40 1.74
N GLU A 124 18.46 -22.33 1.87
CA GLU A 124 19.28 -21.24 1.31
C GLU A 124 19.05 -21.02 -0.20
N ASP A 125 18.82 -22.10 -0.95
CA ASP A 125 18.56 -22.09 -2.39
C ASP A 125 17.17 -21.55 -2.78
N GLN A 126 16.26 -21.37 -1.82
CA GLN A 126 14.92 -20.80 -2.04
C GLN A 126 14.79 -19.33 -1.58
N GLN A 127 15.75 -18.83 -0.79
CA GLN A 127 15.63 -17.52 -0.15
C GLN A 127 15.59 -16.36 -1.15
N ASP A 128 16.43 -16.43 -2.20
CA ASP A 128 16.43 -15.42 -3.26
C ASP A 128 15.10 -15.39 -4.02
N LEU A 129 14.56 -16.55 -4.41
CA LEU A 129 13.28 -16.64 -5.13
C LEU A 129 12.11 -16.12 -4.29
N ALA A 130 12.10 -16.42 -2.99
CA ALA A 130 11.08 -15.93 -2.07
C ALA A 130 11.17 -14.40 -1.85
N ALA A 131 12.39 -13.84 -1.81
CA ALA A 131 12.58 -12.40 -1.75
C ALA A 131 12.12 -11.71 -3.05
N ASP A 132 12.38 -12.32 -4.20
CA ASP A 132 11.97 -11.81 -5.51
C ASP A 132 10.45 -11.87 -5.68
N PHE A 133 9.79 -12.88 -5.12
CA PHE A 133 8.33 -12.95 -5.04
C PHE A 133 7.75 -11.82 -4.18
N TRP A 134 8.28 -11.60 -2.97
CA TRP A 134 7.85 -10.50 -2.11
C TRP A 134 8.02 -9.15 -2.80
N GLU A 135 9.13 -8.94 -3.49
CA GLU A 135 9.39 -7.73 -4.26
C GLU A 135 8.31 -7.50 -5.33
N SER A 136 8.01 -8.55 -6.11
CA SER A 136 7.00 -8.52 -7.18
C SER A 136 5.60 -8.18 -6.64
N LEU A 137 5.20 -8.82 -5.54
CA LEU A 137 3.92 -8.52 -4.88
C LEU A 137 3.87 -7.08 -4.38
N SER A 138 4.93 -6.64 -3.72
CA SER A 138 4.98 -5.31 -3.13
C SER A 138 4.84 -4.26 -4.23
N ASP A 139 5.46 -4.48 -5.39
CA ASP A 139 5.41 -3.55 -6.51
C ASP A 139 4.04 -3.47 -7.17
N GLY A 140 3.37 -4.62 -7.29
CA GLY A 140 1.96 -4.67 -7.67
C GLY A 140 1.12 -3.83 -6.72
N PHE A 141 1.22 -4.11 -5.42
CA PHE A 141 0.48 -3.37 -4.38
C PHE A 141 0.75 -1.86 -4.42
N MET A 142 2.01 -1.43 -4.56
CA MET A 142 2.36 -0.01 -4.55
C MET A 142 1.83 0.78 -5.74
N LYS A 143 1.68 0.13 -6.91
CA LYS A 143 1.04 0.76 -8.07
C LYS A 143 -0.40 1.13 -7.74
N PHE A 144 -1.16 0.20 -7.18
CA PHE A 144 -2.53 0.47 -6.75
C PHE A 144 -2.59 1.46 -5.57
N TRP A 145 -1.70 1.31 -4.59
CA TRP A 145 -1.68 2.19 -3.43
C TRP A 145 -1.41 3.65 -3.81
N LYS A 146 -0.55 3.89 -4.80
CA LYS A 146 -0.34 5.22 -5.37
C LYS A 146 -1.64 5.80 -5.94
N GLU A 147 -2.46 5.00 -6.62
CA GLU A 147 -3.74 5.44 -7.17
C GLU A 147 -4.75 5.79 -6.07
N VAL A 148 -4.78 5.00 -4.99
CA VAL A 148 -5.55 5.32 -3.79
C VAL A 148 -5.11 6.67 -3.22
N LEU A 149 -3.80 6.88 -3.02
CA LEU A 149 -3.28 8.13 -2.48
C LEU A 149 -3.58 9.33 -3.38
N ASN A 150 -3.55 9.18 -4.71
CA ASN A 150 -3.97 10.23 -5.65
C ASN A 150 -5.47 10.56 -5.52
N ALA A 151 -6.33 9.60 -5.16
CA ALA A 151 -7.74 9.86 -4.87
C ALA A 151 -7.91 10.58 -3.52
N ILE A 152 -7.13 10.21 -2.50
CA ILE A 152 -7.09 10.90 -1.20
C ILE A 152 -6.59 12.35 -1.34
N GLU A 153 -5.60 12.59 -2.19
CA GLU A 153 -5.12 13.95 -2.49
C GLU A 153 -6.24 14.82 -3.07
N ARG A 154 -7.02 14.29 -4.02
CA ARG A 154 -8.19 14.98 -4.57
C ARG A 154 -9.28 15.27 -3.53
N ILE A 155 -9.48 14.38 -2.56
CA ILE A 155 -10.36 14.64 -1.41
C ILE A 155 -9.84 15.82 -0.58
N PHE A 156 -8.54 15.81 -0.28
CA PHE A 156 -7.91 16.90 0.46
C PHE A 156 -8.04 18.24 -0.28
N GLU A 157 -7.78 18.27 -1.59
CA GLU A 157 -7.94 19.45 -2.44
C GLU A 157 -9.39 19.96 -2.44
N ALA A 158 -10.38 19.07 -2.57
CA ALA A 158 -11.79 19.44 -2.56
C ALA A 158 -12.16 20.14 -1.23
N VAL A 159 -11.70 19.59 -0.10
CA VAL A 159 -11.95 20.14 1.24
C VAL A 159 -11.20 21.45 1.46
N VAL A 160 -9.92 21.54 1.11
CA VAL A 160 -9.11 22.77 1.28
C VAL A 160 -9.63 23.91 0.40
N ASN A 161 -10.00 23.63 -0.84
CA ASN A 161 -10.54 24.65 -1.74
C ASN A 161 -11.97 25.04 -1.37
N TRP A 162 -12.69 24.16 -0.64
CA TRP A 162 -14.09 24.35 -0.27
C TRP A 162 -14.96 24.66 -1.48
N LEU A 163 -14.80 23.82 -2.52
CA LEU A 163 -15.51 23.99 -3.77
C LEU A 163 -17.03 23.87 -3.57
N LYS A 164 -17.82 24.50 -4.45
CA LYS A 164 -19.25 24.22 -4.51
C LYS A 164 -19.44 22.71 -4.68
N LYS A 165 -20.31 22.12 -3.86
CA LYS A 165 -20.56 20.67 -3.84
C LYS A 165 -19.35 19.83 -3.41
N VAL A 166 -18.54 20.33 -2.48
CA VAL A 166 -17.37 19.62 -1.91
C VAL A 166 -17.68 18.15 -1.59
N TRP A 167 -18.81 17.87 -0.96
CA TRP A 167 -19.17 16.51 -0.55
C TRP A 167 -19.57 15.60 -1.71
N GLU A 168 -20.13 16.14 -2.79
CA GLU A 168 -20.36 15.37 -4.02
C GLU A 168 -19.02 14.93 -4.64
N GLN A 169 -18.01 15.80 -4.63
CA GLN A 169 -16.67 15.48 -5.13
C GLN A 169 -15.94 14.47 -4.25
N VAL A 170 -16.05 14.62 -2.92
CA VAL A 170 -15.49 13.67 -1.95
C VAL A 170 -16.09 12.27 -2.17
N LYS A 171 -17.41 12.16 -2.32
CA LYS A 171 -18.08 10.89 -2.64
C LYS A 171 -17.59 10.26 -3.94
N ALA A 172 -17.43 11.07 -5.00
CA ALA A 172 -16.91 10.57 -6.28
C ALA A 172 -15.47 10.02 -6.16
N CYS A 173 -14.64 10.64 -5.32
CA CYS A 173 -13.30 10.12 -5.02
C CYS A 173 -13.37 8.79 -4.26
N TRP A 174 -14.30 8.63 -3.31
CA TRP A 174 -14.49 7.37 -2.60
C TRP A 174 -14.99 6.23 -3.48
N GLU A 175 -15.88 6.50 -4.44
CA GLU A 175 -16.25 5.48 -5.45
C GLU A 175 -15.04 5.06 -6.28
N THR A 176 -14.11 5.98 -6.57
CA THR A 176 -12.84 5.65 -7.24
C THR A 176 -11.98 4.74 -6.35
N VAL A 177 -11.81 5.09 -5.06
CA VAL A 177 -11.04 4.28 -4.10
C VAL A 177 -11.62 2.87 -3.98
N LYS A 178 -12.95 2.74 -3.91
CA LYS A 178 -13.62 1.45 -3.87
C LYS A 178 -13.33 0.60 -5.11
N GLY A 179 -13.39 1.20 -6.30
CA GLY A 179 -13.03 0.52 -7.54
C GLY A 179 -11.59 -0.01 -7.55
N ILE A 180 -10.63 0.79 -7.04
CA ILE A 180 -9.23 0.39 -6.93
C ILE A 180 -9.09 -0.82 -5.97
N TRP A 181 -9.80 -0.84 -4.85
CA TRP A 181 -9.78 -1.99 -3.94
C TRP A 181 -10.35 -3.25 -4.57
N ASP A 182 -11.45 -3.14 -5.33
CA ASP A 182 -12.00 -4.27 -6.07
C ASP A 182 -10.97 -4.84 -7.07
N GLU A 183 -10.16 -3.98 -7.70
CA GLU A 183 -9.08 -4.39 -8.61
C GLU A 183 -7.91 -5.06 -7.87
N ILE A 184 -7.48 -4.52 -6.72
CA ILE A 184 -6.43 -5.13 -5.90
C ILE A 184 -6.83 -6.54 -5.47
N TRP A 185 -8.06 -6.73 -4.98
CA TRP A 185 -8.53 -8.04 -4.53
C TRP A 185 -8.65 -9.03 -5.69
N LYS A 186 -9.15 -8.61 -6.86
CA LYS A 186 -9.14 -9.45 -8.06
C LYS A 186 -7.74 -9.86 -8.48
N TRP A 187 -6.77 -8.93 -8.40
CA TRP A 187 -5.38 -9.22 -8.70
C TRP A 187 -4.80 -10.28 -7.76
N LEU A 188 -5.02 -10.14 -6.44
CA LEU A 188 -4.58 -11.12 -5.44
C LEU A 188 -5.29 -12.47 -5.60
N GLU A 189 -6.61 -12.47 -5.81
CA GLU A 189 -7.37 -13.71 -6.09
C GLU A 189 -6.86 -14.42 -7.34
N GLY A 190 -6.45 -13.65 -8.35
CA GLY A 190 -5.84 -14.17 -9.58
C GLY A 190 -4.51 -14.89 -9.37
N LEU A 191 -3.80 -14.66 -8.27
CA LEU A 191 -2.54 -15.35 -7.95
C LEU A 191 -2.75 -16.80 -7.49
N LYS A 192 -3.97 -17.12 -7.03
CA LYS A 192 -4.34 -18.44 -6.50
C LYS A 192 -4.92 -19.37 -7.57
N ALA A 193 -5.18 -18.84 -8.76
CA ALA A 193 -5.88 -19.51 -9.85
C ALA A 193 -4.96 -20.34 -10.75
#